data_AF-A0A7N0VHX1-F1
#
_entry.id   AF-A0A7N0VHX1-F1
#
_cell.length_a   1.000
_cell.length_b   1.000
_cell.length_c   1.000
_cell.angle_alpha   90.00
_cell.angle_beta   90.00
_cell.angle_gamma   90.00
#
_symmetry.space_group_name_H-M   'P 1'
#
loop_
_entity.id
_entity.type
_entity.pdbx_description
1 polymer ?
#
loop_
_entity_poly.entity_id
_entity_poly.type
_entity_poly.pdbx_seq_one_letter_code
_entity_poly.pdbx_strand_id
1 'polypeptide(L)'
;MVITCQFVCEWKLHKRVLSFCHIPPPHNGVVVCEVLNHSLNEWNLTSKLATVTDDNATYNDVAIIKLKDILSYQRKVPLDGVFFHVRCCDHIINLFVHDGLNDIEDIIHNEEKQ
;
A
#
# COMPACT_ATOMS: atom_id res chain seq x y z
N MET A 1 1.50 3.19 -11.06
CA MET A 1 1.33 2.35 -9.86
C MET A 1 1.82 0.94 -10.15
N VAL A 2 2.48 0.29 -9.21
CA VAL A 2 2.90 -1.12 -9.34
C VAL A 2 2.12 -1.93 -8.32
N ILE A 3 1.46 -2.99 -8.76
CA ILE A 3 0.71 -3.89 -7.88
C ILE A 3 1.54 -5.13 -7.63
N THR A 4 1.81 -5.43 -6.36
CA THR A 4 2.53 -6.66 -5.98
C THR A 4 1.65 -7.53 -5.09
N CYS A 5 1.70 -8.83 -5.34
CA CYS A 5 1.06 -9.85 -4.52
C CYS A 5 2.12 -10.53 -3.65
N GLN A 6 1.78 -10.75 -2.39
CA GLN A 6 2.60 -11.47 -1.43
C GLN A 6 1.76 -12.59 -0.80
N PHE A 7 2.32 -13.80 -0.74
CA PHE A 7 1.64 -14.95 -0.14
C PHE A 7 2.65 -15.98 0.37
N VAL A 8 2.21 -16.84 1.29
CA VAL A 8 3.00 -17.95 1.81
C VAL A 8 2.50 -19.25 1.21
N CYS A 9 3.40 -20.04 0.64
CA CYS A 9 3.14 -21.40 0.16
C CYS A 9 4.30 -22.29 0.60
N GLU A 10 4.02 -23.48 1.15
CA GLU A 10 5.06 -24.40 1.64
C GLU A 10 6.08 -23.74 2.57
N TRP A 11 5.61 -22.88 3.50
CA TRP A 11 6.45 -22.11 4.43
C TRP A 11 7.45 -21.15 3.77
N LYS A 12 7.27 -20.83 2.49
CA LYS A 12 8.09 -19.86 1.74
C LYS A 12 7.27 -18.64 1.41
N LEU A 13 7.87 -17.46 1.62
CA LEU A 13 7.29 -16.19 1.20
C LEU A 13 7.53 -15.98 -0.30
N HIS A 14 6.44 -15.78 -1.04
CA HIS A 14 6.47 -15.45 -2.46
C HIS A 14 6.07 -13.99 -2.65
N LYS A 15 6.86 -13.27 -3.44
CA LYS A 15 6.54 -11.92 -3.94
C LYS A 15 6.43 -11.97 -5.46
N ARG A 16 5.35 -11.45 -6.01
CA ARG A 16 5.09 -11.40 -7.47
C ARG A 16 4.59 -10.02 -7.85
N VAL A 17 5.11 -9.47 -8.94
CA VAL A 17 4.50 -8.29 -9.56
C VAL A 17 3.31 -8.78 -10.37
N LEU A 18 2.13 -8.23 -10.08
CA LEU A 18 0.90 -8.56 -10.82
C LEU A 18 0.75 -7.69 -12.06
N SER A 19 1.00 -6.39 -11.91
CA SER A 19 0.80 -5.43 -12.99
C SER A 19 1.60 -4.14 -12.77
N PHE A 20 1.96 -3.51 -13.88
CA PHE A 20 2.42 -2.13 -13.96
C PHE A 20 1.29 -1.31 -14.55
N CYS A 21 0.61 -0.53 -13.71
CA CYS A 21 -0.59 0.19 -14.10
C CYS A 21 -0.29 1.67 -14.31
N HIS A 22 -0.63 2.18 -15.48
CA HIS A 22 -0.73 3.61 -15.70
C HIS A 22 -2.04 4.12 -15.10
N ILE A 23 -1.98 5.11 -14.20
CA ILE A 23 -3.17 5.75 -13.63
C ILE A 23 -3.32 7.09 -14.33
N PRO A 24 -4.30 7.27 -15.23
CA PRO A 24 -4.52 8.55 -15.87
C PRO A 24 -5.05 9.58 -14.86
N PRO A 25 -4.84 10.90 -15.08
CA PRO A 25 -5.53 11.93 -14.34
C PRO A 25 -7.06 11.82 -14.53
N PRO A 26 -7.87 12.11 -13.49
CA PRO A 26 -7.47 12.56 -12.15
C PRO A 26 -6.97 11.41 -11.27
N HIS A 27 -5.82 11.59 -10.61
CA HIS A 27 -5.26 10.62 -9.67
C HIS A 27 -6.04 10.65 -8.34
N ASN A 28 -7.22 10.04 -8.32
CA ASN A 28 -8.07 9.95 -7.14
C ASN A 28 -8.31 8.49 -6.72
N GLY A 29 -8.84 8.30 -5.51
CA GLY A 29 -9.06 6.96 -4.95
C GLY A 29 -10.05 6.10 -5.72
N VAL A 30 -10.95 6.69 -6.51
CA VAL A 30 -11.90 5.92 -7.35
C VAL A 30 -11.14 5.23 -8.48
N VAL A 31 -10.31 5.97 -9.21
CA VAL A 31 -9.51 5.42 -10.31
C VAL A 31 -8.52 4.38 -9.79
N VAL A 32 -7.89 4.63 -8.65
CA VAL A 32 -7.00 3.64 -8.00
C VAL A 32 -7.76 2.36 -7.65
N CYS A 33 -8.95 2.46 -7.06
CA CYS A 33 -9.80 1.31 -6.75
C CYS A 33 -10.19 0.50 -7.99
N GLU A 34 -10.54 1.17 -9.09
CA GLU A 34 -10.87 0.51 -10.36
C GLU A 34 -9.68 -0.29 -10.90
N VAL A 35 -8.50 0.31 -10.90
CA VAL A 35 -7.26 -0.34 -11.34
C VAL A 35 -6.91 -1.54 -10.45
N LEU A 36 -7.02 -1.41 -9.12
CA LEU A 36 -6.80 -2.52 -8.19
C LEU A 36 -7.80 -3.66 -8.40
N ASN A 37 -9.09 -3.34 -8.49
CA ASN A 37 -10.14 -4.34 -8.70
C ASN A 37 -9.96 -5.05 -10.06
N HIS A 38 -9.59 -4.31 -11.11
CA HIS A 38 -9.31 -4.88 -12.42
C HIS A 38 -8.17 -5.91 -12.35
N SER A 39 -7.00 -5.53 -11.81
CA SER A 39 -5.88 -6.47 -11.68
C SER A 39 -6.22 -7.67 -10.78
N LEU A 40 -6.97 -7.50 -9.69
CA LEU A 40 -7.39 -8.64 -8.88
C LEU A 40 -8.30 -9.61 -9.63
N ASN A 41 -9.16 -9.11 -10.53
CA ASN A 41 -10.02 -9.95 -11.36
C ASN A 41 -9.23 -10.67 -12.46
N GLU A 42 -8.29 -10.00 -13.13
CA GLU A 42 -7.42 -10.62 -14.14
C GLU A 42 -6.67 -11.84 -13.59
N TRP A 43 -6.21 -11.75 -12.33
CA TRP A 43 -5.49 -12.82 -11.66
C TRP A 43 -6.38 -13.80 -10.87
N ASN A 44 -7.71 -13.62 -10.88
CA ASN A 44 -8.67 -14.41 -10.08
C ASN A 44 -8.33 -14.42 -8.57
N LEU A 45 -7.91 -13.28 -8.04
CA LEU A 45 -7.48 -13.11 -6.64
C LEU A 45 -8.55 -12.48 -5.75
N THR A 46 -9.69 -12.04 -6.28
CA THR A 46 -10.71 -11.32 -5.49
C THR A 46 -11.21 -12.10 -4.27
N SER A 47 -11.27 -13.44 -4.33
CA SER A 47 -11.66 -14.29 -3.20
C SER A 47 -10.50 -14.75 -2.31
N LYS A 48 -9.27 -14.34 -2.63
CA LYS A 48 -8.03 -14.72 -1.93
C LYS A 48 -7.31 -13.54 -1.29
N LEU A 49 -7.85 -12.33 -1.47
CA LEU A 49 -7.28 -11.12 -0.90
C LEU A 49 -7.62 -11.02 0.59
N ALA A 50 -6.59 -10.97 1.44
CA ALA A 50 -6.76 -10.78 2.88
C ALA A 50 -6.45 -9.34 3.32
N THR A 51 -5.37 -8.77 2.80
CA THR A 51 -4.83 -7.47 3.23
C THR A 51 -4.29 -6.72 2.01
N VAL A 52 -4.50 -5.40 2.00
CA VAL A 52 -3.86 -4.46 1.10
C VAL A 52 -2.93 -3.55 1.89
N THR A 53 -1.75 -3.32 1.33
CA THR A 53 -0.76 -2.39 1.86
C THR A 53 -0.47 -1.29 0.85
N ASP A 54 -0.49 -0.05 1.29
CA ASP A 54 -0.25 1.14 0.49
C ASP A 54 0.47 2.22 1.31
N ASP A 55 0.90 3.29 0.65
CA ASP A 55 1.50 4.45 1.32
C ASP A 55 0.44 5.25 2.11
N ASN A 56 0.86 6.21 2.94
CA ASN A 56 -0.07 6.97 3.78
C ASN A 56 -0.81 8.11 3.03
N ALA A 57 -0.97 8.05 1.70
CA ALA A 57 -1.69 9.07 0.94
C ALA A 57 -3.21 8.97 1.10
N THR A 58 -3.87 10.11 1.30
CA THR A 58 -5.31 10.19 1.59
C THR A 58 -6.21 9.62 0.48
N TYR A 59 -5.78 9.65 -0.78
CA TYR A 59 -6.55 9.05 -1.87
C TYR A 59 -6.50 7.51 -1.86
N ASN A 60 -5.45 6.90 -1.30
CA ASN A 60 -5.39 5.44 -1.17
C ASN A 60 -6.38 4.96 -0.11
N ASP A 61 -6.57 5.69 0.99
CA ASP A 61 -7.64 5.40 1.95
C ASP A 61 -9.00 5.25 1.28
N VAL A 62 -9.35 6.21 0.41
CA VAL A 62 -10.61 6.17 -0.37
C VAL A 62 -10.66 4.95 -1.28
N ALA A 63 -9.54 4.59 -1.90
CA ALA A 63 -9.46 3.44 -2.79
C ALA A 63 -9.68 2.12 -2.04
N ILE A 64 -9.01 1.95 -0.89
CA ILE A 64 -9.09 0.72 -0.10
C ILE A 64 -10.46 0.55 0.54
N ILE A 65 -11.08 1.62 1.04
CA ILE A 65 -12.46 1.58 1.55
C ILE A 65 -13.42 1.11 0.45
N LYS A 66 -13.35 1.72 -0.74
CA LYS A 66 -14.23 1.33 -1.87
C LYS A 66 -13.98 -0.10 -2.33
N LEU A 67 -12.72 -0.53 -2.39
CA LEU A 67 -12.38 -1.91 -2.74
C LEU A 67 -12.94 -2.90 -1.70
N LYS A 68 -12.81 -2.58 -0.41
CA LYS A 68 -13.39 -3.37 0.68
C LYS A 68 -14.90 -3.49 0.53
N ASP A 69 -15.61 -2.40 0.22
CA ASP A 69 -17.06 -2.41 0.03
C ASP A 69 -17.49 -3.32 -1.13
N ILE A 70 -16.79 -3.21 -2.27
CA ILE A 70 -17.04 -4.06 -3.45
C ILE A 70 -16.88 -5.55 -3.10
N LEU A 71 -15.78 -5.91 -2.44
CA LEU A 71 -15.49 -7.30 -2.08
C LEU A 71 -16.41 -7.81 -0.96
N SER A 72 -16.81 -6.93 -0.03
CA SER A 72 -17.74 -7.27 1.07
C SER A 72 -19.12 -7.58 0.52
N TYR A 73 -19.61 -6.78 -0.45
CA TYR A 73 -20.85 -7.07 -1.16
C TYR A 73 -20.83 -8.44 -1.84
N GLN A 74 -19.66 -8.84 -2.36
CA GLN A 74 -19.43 -10.16 -2.97
C GLN A 74 -19.17 -11.29 -1.95
N ARG A 75 -19.17 -11.00 -0.64
CA ARG A 75 -18.80 -11.93 0.45
C ARG A 75 -17.41 -12.55 0.28
N LYS A 76 -16.47 -11.76 -0.23
CA LYS A 76 -15.08 -12.18 -0.53
C LYS A 76 -14.04 -11.62 0.44
N VAL A 77 -14.46 -10.88 1.46
CA VAL A 77 -13.55 -10.33 2.47
C VAL A 77 -13.43 -11.29 3.65
N PRO A 78 -12.24 -11.83 3.95
CA PRO A 78 -12.03 -12.69 5.11
C PRO A 78 -12.02 -11.89 6.42
N LEU A 79 -12.33 -12.56 7.53
CA LEU A 79 -12.26 -12.00 8.89
C LEU A 79 -12.99 -10.65 9.05
N ASP A 80 -14.13 -10.48 8.36
CA ASP A 80 -14.92 -9.24 8.31
C ASP A 80 -14.10 -7.98 7.93
N GLY A 81 -12.94 -8.19 7.32
CA GLY A 81 -12.01 -7.18 6.90
C GLY A 81 -11.34 -6.41 8.04
N VAL A 82 -11.19 -7.01 9.23
CA VAL A 82 -10.45 -6.41 10.36
C VAL A 82 -9.02 -6.05 9.96
N PHE A 83 -8.37 -6.90 9.16
CA PHE A 83 -6.99 -6.71 8.70
C PHE A 83 -6.88 -6.33 7.21
N PHE A 84 -7.93 -5.72 6.65
CA PHE A 84 -7.98 -5.47 5.21
C PHE A 84 -7.01 -4.38 4.75
N HIS A 85 -6.67 -3.42 5.62
CA HIS A 85 -5.83 -2.28 5.30
C HIS A 85 -4.68 -2.15 6.30
N VAL A 86 -3.44 -2.13 5.78
CA VAL A 86 -2.22 -1.90 6.57
C VAL A 86 -1.39 -0.82 5.87
N ARG A 87 -1.25 0.34 6.50
CA ARG A 87 -0.47 1.44 5.93
C ARG A 87 1.03 1.18 6.05
N CYS A 88 1.79 1.67 5.07
CA CYS A 88 3.24 1.65 5.11
C CYS A 88 3.77 2.53 6.26
N CYS A 89 4.88 2.09 6.87
CA CYS A 89 5.56 2.84 7.93
C CYS A 89 6.62 3.81 7.40
N ASP A 90 6.76 3.93 6.08
CA ASP A 90 7.74 4.79 5.40
C ASP A 90 7.65 6.25 5.87
N HIS A 91 6.44 6.79 5.97
CA HIS A 91 6.25 8.15 6.46
C HIS A 91 6.71 8.32 7.91
N ILE A 92 6.43 7.35 8.77
CA ILE A 92 6.84 7.36 10.19
C ILE A 92 8.36 7.29 10.30
N ILE A 93 9.01 6.42 9.50
CA ILE A 93 10.46 6.31 9.45
C ILE A 93 11.08 7.62 8.95
N ASN A 94 10.50 8.24 7.91
CA ASN A 94 10.99 9.52 7.40
C ASN A 94 10.91 10.62 8.47
N LEU A 95 9.83 10.67 9.24
CA LEU A 95 9.70 11.61 10.35
C LEU A 95 10.76 11.37 11.43
N PHE A 96 10.99 10.11 11.83
CA PHE A 96 12.05 9.77 12.80
C PHE A 96 13.44 10.19 12.31
N VAL A 97 13.74 9.97 11.03
CA VAL A 97 15.03 10.35 10.44
C VAL A 97 15.19 11.87 10.45
N HIS A 98 14.17 12.63 10.04
CA HIS A 98 14.25 14.09 10.05
C HIS A 98 14.40 14.66 11.47
N ASP A 99 13.65 14.12 12.43
CA ASP A 99 13.76 14.52 13.84
C ASP A 99 15.17 14.27 14.37
N GLY A 100 15.69 13.06 14.16
CA GLY A 100 17.06 12.73 14.58
C GLY A 100 18.15 13.53 13.87
N LEU A 101 17.94 13.91 12.60
CA LEU A 101 18.89 14.77 11.86
C LEU A 101 18.88 16.21 12.41
N ASN A 102 17.72 16.74 12.80
CA ASN A 102 17.63 18.06 13.42
C ASN A 102 18.37 18.09 14.76
N ASP A 103 18.28 17.01 15.55
CA ASP A 103 18.97 16.91 16.85
C ASP A 103 20.51 16.93 16.75
N ILE A 104 21.06 16.49 15.62
CA ILE A 104 22.53 16.43 15.39
C ILE A 104 23.03 17.48 14.38
N GLU A 105 22.17 18.42 13.98
CA GLU A 105 22.45 19.41 12.94
C GLU A 105 23.74 20.20 13.23
N ASP A 106 23.98 20.58 14.49
CA ASP A 106 25.16 21.33 14.92
C ASP A 106 26.47 20.52 14.80
N ILE A 107 26.41 19.20 14.90
CA ILE A 107 27.57 18.31 14.74
C ILE A 107 27.91 18.18 13.26
N ILE A 108 26.90 17.97 12.42
CA ILE A 108 27.05 17.85 10.97
C ILE A 108 27.69 19.12 10.38
N HIS A 109 27.21 20.31 10.78
CA HIS A 109 27.73 21.58 10.29
C HIS A 109 29.16 21.92 10.76
N ASN A 110 29.65 21.27 11.82
CA ASN A 110 31.03 21.46 12.31
C ASN A 110 32.05 20.60 11.54
N GLU A 111 31.65 19.47 10.97
CA GLU A 111 32.56 18.64 10.15
C GLU A 111 32.74 19.19 8.72
N GLU A 112 31.77 19.91 8.16
CA GLU A 112 31.89 20.51 6.81
C GLU A 112 32.79 21.77 6.76
N LYS A 113 33.24 22.29 7.90
CA LYS A 113 34.11 23.47 8.01
C LYS A 113 35.60 23.15 8.21
N GLN A 114 36.00 21.87 8.14
CA GLN A 114 37.41 21.45 8.06
C GLN A 114 37.81 21.16 6.61
#